data_AF-A0A501W792-F1
#
_entry.id   AF-A0A501W792-F1
#
_cell.length_a   1.000
_cell.length_b   1.000
_cell.length_c   1.000
_cell.angle_alpha   90.00
_cell.angle_beta   90.00
_cell.angle_gamma   90.00
#
_symmetry.space_group_name_H-M   'P 1'
#
loop_
_entity.id
_entity.type
_entity.pdbx_description
1 polymer ?
#
loop_
_entity_poly.entity_id
_entity_poly.type
_entity_poly.pdbx_seq_one_letter_code
_entity_poly.pdbx_strand_id
1 'polypeptide(L)'
;MIYMQQFIPRNAGQKLERLQQWARLRQEQMSDAIYLTKNTVLDYLLHQLERGNWRGVQDVLHGKPMTRAGKFMYSELRDRVVGRLIMRLGLRKAIAVVLALVLLPVILAQASGGLFRKLRS
;
A
#
# COMPACT_ATOMS: atom_id res chain seq x y z
N MET A 1 -32.07 38.57 27.98
CA MET A 1 -32.20 37.24 27.33
C MET A 1 -31.56 37.35 25.95
N ILE A 2 -30.33 36.86 25.76
CA ILE A 2 -29.64 36.92 24.47
C ILE A 2 -30.04 35.65 23.70
N TYR A 3 -30.83 35.82 22.63
CA TYR A 3 -31.13 34.74 21.69
C TYR A 3 -29.84 34.37 20.95
N MET A 4 -29.12 33.35 21.43
CA MET A 4 -28.09 32.67 20.63
C MET A 4 -28.79 31.76 19.62
N GLN A 5 -29.30 32.34 18.53
CA GLN A 5 -29.62 31.55 17.35
C GLN A 5 -28.29 31.09 16.74
N GLN A 6 -27.96 29.82 16.95
CA GLN A 6 -26.81 29.18 16.33
C GLN A 6 -26.91 29.34 14.82
N PHE A 7 -26.06 30.21 14.27
CA PHE A 7 -25.98 30.51 12.85
C PHE A 7 -25.32 29.31 12.14
N ILE A 8 -26.06 28.23 11.94
CA ILE A 8 -25.63 27.15 11.05
C ILE A 8 -25.95 27.64 9.63
N PRO A 9 -24.96 28.03 8.82
CA PRO A 9 -25.24 28.50 7.47
C PRO A 9 -25.92 27.36 6.69
N ARG A 10 -27.00 27.67 5.95
CA ARG A 10 -27.78 26.68 5.16
C ARG A 10 -26.92 25.85 4.18
N ASN A 11 -25.71 26.32 3.88
CA ASN A 11 -24.73 25.67 3.00
C ASN A 11 -23.79 24.68 3.73
N ALA A 12 -23.89 24.57 5.06
CA ALA A 12 -23.05 23.69 5.88
C ALA A 12 -23.34 22.21 5.60
N GLY A 13 -24.61 21.83 5.43
CA GLY A 13 -25.01 20.45 5.10
C GLY A 13 -24.41 19.97 3.78
N GLN A 14 -24.55 20.76 2.71
CA GLN A 14 -23.98 20.41 1.39
C GLN A 14 -22.44 20.34 1.41
N LYS A 15 -21.76 21.19 2.19
CA LYS A 15 -20.30 21.11 2.35
C LYS A 15 -19.88 19.85 3.11
N LEU A 16 -20.63 19.48 4.16
CA LEU A 16 -20.39 18.27 4.93
C LEU A 16 -20.60 17.01 4.07
N GLU A 17 -21.67 16.96 3.27
CA GLU A 17 -21.92 15.84 2.35
C GLU A 17 -20.82 15.70 1.30
N ARG A 18 -20.35 16.79 0.69
CA ARG A 18 -19.23 16.76 -0.26
C ARG A 18 -17.93 16.28 0.39
N LEU A 19 -17.66 16.70 1.63
CA LEU A 19 -16.49 16.25 2.38
C LEU A 19 -16.58 14.76 2.71
N GLN A 20 -17.75 14.27 3.12
CA GLN A 20 -17.98 12.85 3.38
C GLN A 20 -17.83 12.00 2.10
N GLN A 21 -18.40 12.45 0.98
CA GLN A 21 -18.24 11.78 -0.31
C GLN A 21 -16.78 11.73 -0.75
N TRP A 22 -16.06 12.85 -0.61
CA TRP A 22 -14.64 12.91 -0.93
C TRP A 22 -13.79 12.01 -0.01
N ALA A 23 -14.13 11.94 1.28
CA ALA A 23 -13.48 11.05 2.23
C ALA A 23 -13.72 9.57 1.88
N ARG A 24 -14.96 9.20 1.50
CA ARG A 24 -15.30 7.84 1.04
C ARG A 24 -14.52 7.45 -0.21
N LEU A 25 -14.50 8.33 -1.23
CA LEU A 25 -13.73 8.09 -2.46
C LEU A 25 -12.22 7.91 -2.17
N ARG A 26 -11.66 8.68 -1.23
CA ARG A 26 -10.27 8.48 -0.80
C ARG A 26 -10.06 7.15 -0.07
N GLN A 27 -11.01 6.74 0.75
CA GLN A 27 -10.93 5.47 1.47
C GLN A 27 -11.00 4.27 0.52
N GLU A 28 -11.85 4.33 -0.51
CA GLU A 28 -11.92 3.32 -1.58
C GLU A 28 -10.59 3.25 -2.35
N GLN A 29 -10.06 4.39 -2.81
CA GLN A 29 -8.76 4.45 -3.49
C GLN A 29 -7.61 3.91 -2.63
N MET A 30 -7.65 4.15 -1.32
CA MET A 30 -6.65 3.62 -0.40
C MET A 30 -6.76 2.10 -0.23
N SER A 31 -7.99 1.59 -0.18
CA SER A 31 -8.26 0.15 -0.11
C SER A 31 -7.78 -0.56 -1.38
N ASP A 32 -8.04 0.03 -2.55
CA ASP A 32 -7.56 -0.45 -3.84
C ASP A 32 -6.03 -0.40 -3.94
N ALA A 33 -5.39 0.67 -3.43
CA ALA A 33 -3.94 0.78 -3.38
C ALA A 33 -3.30 -0.31 -2.51
N ILE A 34 -3.90 -0.62 -1.36
CA ILE A 34 -3.47 -1.72 -0.48
C ILE A 34 -3.61 -3.05 -1.20
N TYR A 35 -4.78 -3.33 -1.78
CA TYR A 35 -5.06 -4.58 -2.48
C TYR A 35 -4.12 -4.79 -3.67
N LEU A 36 -3.94 -3.76 -4.49
CA LEU A 36 -3.04 -3.79 -5.64
C LEU A 36 -1.60 -4.01 -5.20
N THR A 37 -1.15 -3.32 -4.16
CA THR A 37 0.21 -3.50 -3.64
C THR A 37 0.40 -4.93 -3.13
N LYS A 38 -0.57 -5.47 -2.37
CA LYS A 38 -0.51 -6.83 -1.83
C LYS A 38 -0.41 -7.88 -2.94
N ASN A 39 -1.28 -7.80 -3.93
CA ASN A 39 -1.25 -8.72 -5.07
C ASN A 39 0.07 -8.61 -5.82
N THR A 40 0.61 -7.40 -6.00
CA THR A 40 1.89 -7.19 -6.68
C THR A 40 3.06 -7.79 -5.93
N VAL A 41 3.09 -7.64 -4.61
CA VAL A 41 4.12 -8.23 -3.77
C VAL A 41 4.06 -9.75 -3.82
N LEU A 42 2.88 -10.34 -3.62
CA LEU A 42 2.73 -11.80 -3.63
C LEU A 42 3.09 -12.40 -4.98
N ASP A 43 2.56 -11.82 -6.06
CA ASP A 43 2.83 -12.22 -7.44
C ASP A 43 4.33 -12.16 -7.75
N TYR A 44 4.99 -11.06 -7.42
CA TYR A 44 6.43 -10.91 -7.64
C TYR A 44 7.25 -11.91 -6.83
N LEU A 45 6.96 -12.10 -5.54
CA LEU A 45 7.69 -13.04 -4.69
C LEU A 45 7.50 -14.48 -5.18
N LEU A 46 6.27 -14.86 -5.58
CA LEU A 46 5.99 -16.18 -6.14
C LEU A 46 6.82 -16.44 -7.41
N HIS A 47 6.84 -15.48 -8.34
CA HIS A 47 7.68 -15.58 -9.54
C HIS A 47 9.17 -15.69 -9.23
N GLN A 48 9.66 -15.02 -8.19
CA GLN A 48 11.06 -15.16 -7.76
C GLN A 48 11.35 -16.53 -7.15
N LEU A 49 10.40 -17.12 -6.42
CA LEU A 49 10.50 -18.48 -5.90
C LEU A 49 10.54 -19.51 -7.04
N GLU A 50 9.67 -19.37 -8.04
CA GLU A 50 9.64 -20.25 -9.23
C GLU A 50 10.94 -20.18 -10.03
N ARG A 51 11.61 -19.02 -10.04
CA ARG A 51 12.94 -18.83 -10.66
C ARG A 51 14.10 -19.33 -9.81
N GLY A 52 13.83 -19.93 -8.65
CA GLY A 52 14.85 -20.45 -7.73
C GLY A 52 15.54 -19.37 -6.87
N ASN A 53 15.05 -18.13 -6.87
CA ASN A 53 15.63 -17.03 -6.09
C ASN A 53 15.15 -17.01 -4.62
N TRP A 54 15.21 -18.18 -3.98
CA TRP A 54 14.75 -18.38 -2.60
C TRP A 54 15.47 -17.47 -1.59
N ARG A 55 16.79 -17.32 -1.73
CA ARG A 55 17.60 -16.49 -0.84
C ARG A 55 17.21 -15.02 -0.93
N GLY A 56 16.98 -14.50 -2.14
CA GLY A 56 16.52 -13.13 -2.33
C GLY A 56 15.16 -12.88 -1.70
N VAL A 57 14.21 -13.81 -1.89
CA VAL A 57 12.88 -13.76 -1.27
C VAL A 57 12.95 -13.77 0.25
N GLN A 58 13.74 -14.67 0.83
CA GLN A 58 13.91 -14.77 2.28
C GLN A 58 14.54 -13.49 2.86
N ASP A 59 15.53 -12.91 2.16
CA ASP A 59 16.20 -11.67 2.56
C ASP A 59 15.24 -10.46 2.49
N VAL A 60 14.38 -10.40 1.47
CA VAL A 60 13.35 -9.35 1.38
C VAL A 60 12.27 -9.49 2.45
N LEU A 61 11.87 -10.71 2.80
CA LEU A 61 10.86 -10.98 3.83
C LEU A 61 11.39 -10.80 5.25
N HIS A 62 12.66 -11.09 5.53
CA HIS A 62 13.29 -10.83 6.83
C HIS A 62 13.46 -9.33 7.10
N GLY A 63 13.50 -8.52 6.03
CA GLY A 63 13.72 -7.09 6.17
C GLY A 63 15.18 -6.79 6.46
N LYS A 64 15.45 -5.77 7.29
CA LYS A 64 16.82 -5.29 7.52
C LYS A 64 17.56 -6.15 8.56
N PRO A 65 18.89 -6.38 8.41
CA PRO A 65 19.74 -5.93 7.31
C PRO A 65 19.62 -6.82 6.06
N MET A 66 19.42 -6.20 4.90
CA MET A 66 19.34 -6.90 3.61
C MET A 66 20.72 -7.01 2.95
N THR A 67 20.96 -8.13 2.28
CA THR A 67 22.10 -8.31 1.37
C THR A 67 21.97 -7.39 0.13
N ARG A 68 23.03 -7.29 -0.69
CA ARG A 68 22.97 -6.56 -1.96
C ARG A 68 21.86 -7.10 -2.88
N ALA A 69 21.69 -8.42 -2.91
CA ALA A 69 20.64 -9.07 -3.70
C ALA A 69 19.24 -8.70 -3.18
N GLY A 70 19.01 -8.76 -1.86
CA GLY A 70 17.72 -8.34 -1.27
C GLY A 70 17.43 -6.86 -1.47
N LYS A 71 18.44 -5.98 -1.40
CA LYS A 71 18.27 -4.55 -1.71
C LYS A 71 17.85 -4.32 -3.16
N PHE A 72 18.49 -5.01 -4.11
CA PHE A 72 18.13 -4.93 -5.52
C PHE A 72 16.70 -5.44 -5.74
N MET A 73 16.38 -6.60 -5.19
CA MET A 73 15.06 -7.22 -5.32
C MET A 73 13.94 -6.36 -4.69
N TYR A 74 14.21 -5.75 -3.54
CA TYR A 74 13.31 -4.78 -2.90
C TYR A 74 13.10 -3.53 -3.77
N SER A 75 14.17 -3.01 -4.39
CA SER A 75 14.06 -1.85 -5.28
C SER A 75 13.24 -2.17 -6.54
N GLU A 76 13.44 -3.33 -7.14
CA GLU A 76 12.66 -3.78 -8.30
C GLU A 76 11.18 -3.96 -7.93
N LEU A 77 10.91 -4.59 -6.78
CA LEU A 77 9.56 -4.75 -6.26
C LEU A 77 8.88 -3.40 -6.01
N ARG A 78 9.58 -2.44 -5.40
CA ARG A 78 9.09 -1.09 -5.18
C ARG A 78 8.72 -0.41 -6.50
N ASP A 79 9.59 -0.48 -7.49
CA ASP A 79 9.36 0.19 -8.77
C ASP A 79 8.18 -0.45 -9.54
N ARG A 80 8.00 -1.78 -9.44
CA ARG A 80 6.79 -2.47 -9.96
C ARG A 80 5.51 -2.02 -9.26
N VAL A 81 5.53 -1.90 -7.93
CA VAL A 81 4.38 -1.41 -7.17
C VAL A 81 4.04 0.03 -7.57
N VAL A 82 5.04 0.92 -7.64
CA VAL A 82 4.85 2.31 -8.09
C VAL A 82 4.26 2.34 -9.49
N GLY A 83 4.80 1.54 -10.43
CA GLY A 83 4.28 1.43 -11.78
C GLY A 83 2.81 1.01 -11.81
N ARG A 84 2.43 -0.03 -11.06
CA ARG A 84 1.02 -0.47 -10.99
C ARG A 84 0.12 0.56 -10.33
N LEU A 85 0.56 1.22 -9.25
CA LEU A 85 -0.20 2.29 -8.59
C LEU A 85 -0.48 3.46 -9.54
N ILE A 86 0.50 3.86 -10.35
CA ILE A 86 0.32 4.91 -11.37
C ILE A 86 -0.65 4.43 -12.46
N MET A 87 -0.42 3.24 -13.03
CA MET A 87 -1.19 2.73 -14.17
C MET A 87 -2.64 2.39 -13.82
N ARG A 88 -2.90 1.79 -12.65
CA ARG A 88 -4.23 1.28 -12.28
C ARG A 88 -5.06 2.31 -11.54
N LEU A 89 -4.45 3.19 -10.75
CA LEU A 89 -5.17 4.17 -9.93
C LEU A 89 -4.98 5.61 -10.42
N GLY A 90 -4.25 5.82 -11.52
CA GLY A 90 -4.00 7.16 -12.08
C GLY A 90 -3.21 8.07 -11.14
N LEU A 91 -2.46 7.50 -10.20
CA LEU A 91 -1.78 8.27 -9.17
C LEU A 91 -0.59 9.05 -9.74
N ARG A 92 -0.38 10.26 -9.23
CA ARG A 92 0.85 11.02 -9.52
C ARG A 92 2.06 10.27 -8.96
N LYS A 93 3.18 10.31 -9.69
CA LYS A 93 4.43 9.62 -9.31
C LYS A 93 4.84 9.84 -7.85
N ALA A 94 4.78 11.09 -7.37
CA ALA A 94 5.12 11.40 -5.98
C ALA A 94 4.24 10.65 -4.96
N ILE A 95 2.92 10.60 -5.20
CA ILE A 95 1.96 9.92 -4.32
C ILE A 95 2.18 8.40 -4.37
N ALA A 96 2.36 7.85 -5.57
CA ALA A 96 2.62 6.42 -5.75
C ALA A 96 3.91 5.98 -5.04
N VAL A 97 4.98 6.77 -5.10
CA VAL A 97 6.23 6.50 -4.38
C VAL A 97 6.02 6.52 -2.87
N VAL A 98 5.34 7.54 -2.34
CA VAL A 98 5.05 7.64 -0.90
C VAL A 98 4.19 6.46 -0.44
N LEU A 99 3.14 6.11 -1.17
CA LEU A 99 2.31 4.95 -0.86
C LEU A 99 3.12 3.66 -0.90
N ALA A 100 3.97 3.46 -1.91
CA ALA A 100 4.83 2.30 -1.96
C ALA A 100 5.76 2.23 -0.75
N LEU A 101 6.39 3.34 -0.33
CA LEU A 101 7.26 3.37 0.84
C LEU A 101 6.56 2.99 2.15
N VAL A 102 5.27 3.30 2.28
CA VAL A 102 4.47 2.96 3.47
C VAL A 102 3.90 1.54 3.37
N LEU A 103 3.35 1.17 2.22
CA LEU A 103 2.64 -0.09 2.03
C LEU A 103 3.59 -1.29 1.88
N LEU A 104 4.72 -1.15 1.19
CA LEU A 104 5.63 -2.28 0.97
C LEU A 104 6.10 -2.90 2.29
N PRO A 105 6.64 -2.14 3.27
CA PRO A 105 7.14 -2.72 4.51
C PRO A 105 6.04 -3.44 5.30
N VAL A 106 4.84 -2.85 5.37
CA VAL A 106 3.69 -3.42 6.08
C VAL A 106 3.26 -4.74 5.43
N ILE A 107 3.13 -4.75 4.11
CA ILE A 107 2.69 -5.93 3.36
C ILE A 107 3.74 -7.03 3.40
N LEU A 108 5.03 -6.69 3.29
CA LEU A 108 6.13 -7.65 3.43
C LEU A 108 6.19 -8.24 4.84
N ALA A 109 5.96 -7.44 5.88
CA ALA A 109 5.89 -7.93 7.26
C ALA A 109 4.70 -8.88 7.48
N GLN A 110 3.55 -8.59 6.86
CA GLN A 110 2.40 -9.52 6.89
C GLN A 110 2.70 -10.81 6.11
N ALA A 111 3.34 -10.69 4.95
CA ALA A 111 3.71 -11.83 4.12
C ALA A 111 4.75 -12.72 4.83
N SER A 112 5.73 -12.15 5.52
CA SER A 112 6.71 -12.91 6.29
C SER A 112 6.01 -13.68 7.41
N GLY A 113 5.18 -13.04 8.23
CA GLY A 113 4.40 -13.70 9.27
C GLY A 113 3.49 -14.84 8.76
N GLY A 114 2.84 -14.63 7.60
CA GLY A 114 1.99 -15.64 6.96
C GLY A 114 2.78 -16.83 6.37
N LEU A 115 3.92 -16.56 5.72
CA LEU A 115 4.78 -17.58 5.13
C LEU A 115 5.51 -18.41 6.20
N PHE A 116 6.00 -17.78 7.27
CA PHE A 116 6.61 -18.50 8.40
C PHE A 116 5.62 -19.42 9.12
N ARG A 117 4.34 -19.02 9.23
CA ARG A 117 3.31 -19.86 9.85
C ARG A 117 2.96 -21.08 8.99
N LYS A 118 3.03 -20.96 7.66
CA LYS A 118 2.73 -22.06 6.71
C LYS A 118 3.89 -23.04 6.52
N LEU A 119 5.13 -22.61 6.74
CA LEU A 119 6.33 -23.47 6.67
C LEU A 119 6.64 -24.22 7.98
N ARG A 120 6.01 -23.84 9.11
CA ARG A 120 6.17 -24.47 10.42
C ARG A 120 5.04 -25.46 10.78
N SER A 121 4.01 -25.57 9.93
CA SER A 121 2.93 -26.55 10.03
C SER A 121 3.11 -27.64 8.99
#